data_AF-A0A455SXF4-F1
#
_entry.id   AF-A0A455SXF4-F1
#
_cell.length_a   1.000
_cell.length_b   1.000
_cell.length_c   1.000
_cell.angle_alpha   90.00
_cell.angle_beta   90.00
_cell.angle_gamma   90.00
#
_symmetry.space_group_name_H-M   'P 1'
#
loop_
_entity.id
_entity.type
_entity.pdbx_description
1 polymer ?
#
loop_
_entity_poly.entity_id
_entity_poly.type
_entity_poly.pdbx_seq_one_letter_code
_entity_poly.pdbx_strand_id
1 'polypeptide(L)'
;MKTVNLALHRNRGVTTHHHLTEEIIDKYQSVYAWYIGLYKDIELQSVWKVPPHLLEPLFLEWRKRIRQQGGRPLNNPKIPLRYVFQGTCVYRQVTDDRQPLFSGLEPPDGWT
;
A
#
# COMPACT_ATOMS: atom_id res chain seq x y z
N MET A 1 -4.54 -1.65 -10.68
CA MET A 1 -5.15 -1.85 -9.34
C MET A 1 -4.31 -2.86 -8.57
N LYS A 2 -4.25 -2.76 -7.24
CA LYS A 2 -3.58 -3.71 -6.34
C LYS A 2 -4.38 -3.90 -5.05
N THR A 3 -4.11 -4.95 -4.29
CA THR A 3 -4.74 -5.21 -3.00
C THR A 3 -3.72 -5.60 -1.93
N VAL A 4 -4.07 -5.41 -0.65
CA VAL A 4 -3.26 -5.80 0.51
C VAL A 4 -4.18 -6.39 1.58
N ASN A 5 -3.81 -7.52 2.16
CA ASN A 5 -4.44 -8.04 3.38
C ASN A 5 -3.68 -7.51 4.62
N LEU A 6 -4.38 -6.73 5.45
CA LEU A 6 -3.88 -6.10 6.66
C LEU A 6 -3.59 -7.09 7.80
N ALA A 7 -4.19 -8.28 7.78
CA ALA A 7 -3.96 -9.34 8.76
C ALA A 7 -2.60 -10.05 8.59
N LEU A 8 -1.90 -9.82 7.47
CA LEU A 8 -0.60 -10.46 7.21
C LEU A 8 0.56 -9.60 7.75
N HIS A 9 1.29 -10.14 8.72
CA HIS A 9 2.29 -9.39 9.49
C HIS A 9 3.69 -9.25 8.85
N ARG A 10 4.06 -10.07 7.85
CA ARG A 10 5.49 -10.21 7.45
C ARG A 10 6.06 -9.16 6.50
N ASN A 11 5.25 -8.35 5.80
CA ASN A 11 5.76 -7.27 4.95
C ASN A 11 4.64 -6.32 4.50
N ARG A 12 4.21 -5.45 5.42
CA ARG A 12 3.10 -4.50 5.22
C ARG A 12 3.44 -3.50 4.10
N GLY A 13 2.92 -3.73 2.90
CA GLY A 13 3.09 -2.82 1.76
C GLY A 13 2.55 -3.40 0.47
N VAL A 14 2.17 -2.53 -0.46
CA VAL A 14 1.65 -2.93 -1.76
C VAL A 14 2.79 -3.50 -2.60
N THR A 15 2.58 -4.71 -3.15
CA THR A 15 3.54 -5.34 -4.06
C THR A 15 3.47 -4.69 -5.45
N THR A 16 4.61 -4.58 -6.13
CA THR A 16 4.70 -3.86 -7.42
C THR A 16 4.97 -4.82 -8.58
N HIS A 17 6.23 -4.97 -8.97
CA HIS A 17 6.72 -5.77 -10.10
C HIS A 17 8.00 -6.52 -9.73
N HIS A 18 8.12 -7.79 -10.11
CA HIS A 18 9.29 -8.62 -9.78
C HIS A 18 10.57 -8.23 -10.54
N HIS A 19 10.44 -7.55 -11.68
CA HIS A 19 11.54 -6.96 -12.42
C HIS A 19 11.24 -5.49 -12.71
N LEU A 20 11.31 -4.61 -11.71
CA LEU A 20 11.00 -3.20 -11.89
C LEU A 20 12.13 -2.50 -12.65
N THR A 21 11.83 -1.98 -13.84
CA THR A 21 12.72 -1.17 -14.70
C THR A 21 12.24 0.29 -14.76
N GLU A 22 13.06 1.19 -15.31
CA GLU A 22 12.66 2.59 -15.52
C GLU A 22 11.43 2.72 -16.41
N GLU A 23 11.31 1.93 -17.48
CA GLU A 23 10.14 1.92 -18.38
C GLU A 23 8.85 1.51 -17.65
N ILE A 24 8.93 0.63 -16.67
CA ILE A 24 7.77 0.26 -15.84
C ILE A 24 7.41 1.41 -14.91
N ILE A 25 8.40 2.13 -14.38
CA ILE A 25 8.16 3.34 -13.57
C ILE A 25 7.50 4.43 -14.44
N ASP A 26 7.89 4.60 -15.71
CA ASP A 26 7.22 5.52 -16.64
C ASP A 26 5.72 5.16 -16.79
N LYS A 27 5.42 3.87 -16.95
CA LYS A 27 4.03 3.37 -16.98
C LYS A 27 3.28 3.62 -15.67
N TYR A 28 3.97 3.57 -14.53
CA TYR A 28 3.37 3.84 -13.23
C TYR A 28 3.03 5.32 -13.04
N GLN A 29 3.77 6.22 -13.69
CA GLN A 29 3.56 7.66 -13.67
C GLN A 29 2.50 8.12 -14.68
N SER A 30 2.31 7.39 -15.79
CA SER A 30 1.38 7.79 -16.85
C SER A 30 -0.10 7.50 -16.55
N VAL A 31 -0.40 6.67 -15.56
CA VAL A 31 -1.79 6.38 -15.18
C VAL A 31 -2.42 7.54 -14.41
N TYR A 32 -3.73 7.72 -14.56
CA TYR A 32 -4.45 8.75 -13.80
C TYR A 32 -4.40 8.53 -12.28
N ALA A 33 -4.52 7.28 -11.83
CA ALA A 33 -4.43 6.94 -10.41
C ALA A 33 -4.16 5.44 -10.20
N TRP A 34 -3.63 5.14 -9.02
CA TRP A 34 -3.57 3.80 -8.45
C TRP A 34 -4.76 3.57 -7.54
N TYR A 35 -5.49 2.48 -7.77
CA TYR A 35 -6.53 2.01 -6.84
C TYR A 35 -5.98 0.86 -6.00
N ILE A 36 -6.01 1.03 -4.68
CA ILE A 36 -5.51 0.07 -3.70
C ILE A 36 -6.66 -0.38 -2.79
N GLY A 37 -7.02 -1.68 -2.87
CA GLY A 37 -7.98 -2.29 -1.97
C GLY A 37 -7.30 -2.84 -0.71
N LEU A 38 -7.75 -2.42 0.46
CA LEU A 38 -7.28 -2.94 1.73
C LEU A 38 -8.31 -3.91 2.29
N TYR A 39 -7.88 -5.15 2.48
CA TYR A 39 -8.67 -6.23 3.04
C TYR A 39 -8.20 -6.54 4.46
N LYS A 40 -9.09 -7.08 5.28
CA LYS A 40 -8.73 -7.84 6.48
C LYS A 40 -9.26 -9.24 6.25
N ASP A 41 -8.36 -10.21 6.14
CA ASP A 41 -8.69 -11.56 5.68
C ASP A 41 -9.37 -11.53 4.31
N ILE A 42 -10.65 -11.86 4.25
CA ILE A 42 -11.46 -11.87 3.02
C ILE A 42 -12.37 -10.63 2.90
N GLU A 43 -12.42 -9.77 3.91
CA GLU A 43 -13.32 -8.63 3.98
C GLU A 43 -12.67 -7.35 3.46
N LEU A 44 -13.29 -6.70 2.48
CA LEU A 44 -12.83 -5.43 1.93
C LEU A 44 -13.13 -4.28 2.91
N GLN A 45 -12.09 -3.73 3.51
CA GLN A 45 -12.21 -2.66 4.49
C GLN A 45 -12.28 -1.27 3.84
N SER A 46 -11.42 -1.01 2.84
CA SER A 46 -11.40 0.28 2.14
C SER A 46 -10.74 0.19 0.76
N VAL A 47 -11.08 1.14 -0.12
CA VAL A 47 -10.40 1.36 -1.39
C VAL A 47 -9.88 2.77 -1.44
N TRP A 48 -8.62 2.92 -1.83
CA TRP A 48 -7.92 4.20 -1.90
C TRP A 48 -7.50 4.52 -3.33
N LYS A 49 -7.84 5.73 -3.78
CA LYS A 49 -7.36 6.34 -5.03
C LYS A 49 -6.12 7.16 -4.73
N VAL A 50 -4.97 6.76 -5.27
CA VAL A 50 -3.66 7.36 -5.04
C VAL A 50 -3.14 7.94 -6.35
N PRO A 51 -3.12 9.25 -6.54
CA PRO A 51 -2.49 9.87 -7.71
C PRO A 51 -0.98 9.59 -7.78
N PRO A 52 -0.38 9.47 -8.98
CA PRO A 52 1.06 9.17 -9.10
C PRO A 52 1.98 10.18 -8.41
N HIS A 53 1.62 11.47 -8.35
CA HIS A 53 2.45 12.48 -7.70
C HIS A 53 2.70 12.21 -6.21
N LEU A 54 1.79 11.50 -5.52
CA LEU A 54 2.01 11.07 -4.13
C LEU A 54 3.05 9.95 -4.03
N LEU A 55 3.22 9.15 -5.10
CA LEU A 55 4.18 8.05 -5.18
C LEU A 55 5.52 8.48 -5.79
N GLU A 56 5.61 9.71 -6.31
CA GLU A 56 6.81 10.25 -6.96
C GLU A 56 8.10 10.09 -6.13
N PRO A 57 8.09 10.32 -4.80
CA PRO A 57 9.30 10.10 -3.99
C PRO A 57 9.80 8.65 -4.05
N LEU A 58 8.91 7.66 -4.15
CA LEU A 58 9.29 6.25 -4.31
C LEU A 58 9.84 5.98 -5.71
N PHE A 59 9.22 6.56 -6.74
CA PHE A 59 9.66 6.39 -8.12
C PHE A 59 11.07 6.94 -8.33
N LEU A 60 11.36 8.13 -7.81
CA LEU A 60 12.70 8.73 -7.86
C LEU A 60 13.74 7.86 -7.14
N GLU A 61 13.41 7.37 -5.94
CA GLU A 61 14.28 6.48 -5.17
C GLU A 61 14.55 5.18 -5.92
N TRP A 62 13.53 4.57 -6.54
CA TRP A 62 13.70 3.34 -7.30
C TRP A 62 14.51 3.54 -8.57
N ARG A 63 14.29 4.63 -9.33
CA ARG A 63 15.13 4.97 -10.49
C ARG A 63 16.59 5.15 -10.09
N LYS A 64 16.84 5.91 -9.02
CA LYS A 64 18.19 6.11 -8.49
C LYS A 64 18.85 4.76 -8.17
N ARG A 65 18.15 3.87 -7.49
CA ARG A 65 18.66 2.53 -7.16
C ARG A 65 18.92 1.69 -8.41
N ILE A 66 18.02 1.69 -9.41
CA ILE A 66 18.20 0.98 -10.69
C ILE A 66 19.47 1.46 -11.40
N ARG A 67 19.70 2.78 -11.46
CA ARG A 67 20.89 3.38 -12.08
C ARG A 67 22.16 3.01 -11.32
N GLN A 68 22.13 3.06 -9.98
CA GLN A 68 23.26 2.70 -9.13
C GLN A 68 23.68 1.24 -9.26
N GLN A 69 22.75 0.33 -9.56
CA GLN A 69 23.04 -1.09 -9.82
C GLN A 69 23.26 -1.42 -11.31
N GLY A 70 23.66 -0.42 -12.11
CA GLY A 70 24.02 -0.60 -13.52
C GLY A 70 22.84 -0.93 -14.44
N GLY A 71 21.64 -0.45 -14.10
CA GLY A 71 20.42 -0.71 -14.87
C GLY A 71 19.73 -2.05 -14.56
N ARG A 72 20.26 -2.84 -13.61
CA ARG A 72 19.59 -4.09 -13.19
C ARG A 72 18.19 -3.78 -12.64
N PRO A 73 17.16 -4.61 -12.89
CA PRO A 73 15.82 -4.39 -12.34
C PRO A 73 15.76 -4.56 -10.81
N LEU A 74 14.90 -3.80 -10.14
CA LEU A 74 14.60 -4.02 -8.72
C LEU A 74 13.59 -5.16 -8.52
N ASN A 75 13.83 -6.01 -7.52
CA ASN A 75 12.92 -7.11 -7.20
C ASN A 75 11.81 -6.67 -6.24
N ASN A 76 10.59 -6.50 -6.77
CA ASN A 76 9.35 -6.30 -6.03
C ASN A 76 9.45 -5.27 -4.88
N PRO A 77 9.96 -4.05 -5.15
CA PRO A 77 9.95 -3.02 -4.12
C PRO A 77 8.51 -2.72 -3.70
N LYS A 78 8.29 -2.51 -2.40
CA LYS A 78 6.94 -2.31 -1.87
C LYS A 78 6.59 -0.83 -1.81
N ILE A 79 5.32 -0.50 -2.00
CA ILE A 79 4.77 0.81 -1.62
C ILE A 79 4.31 0.72 -0.16
N PRO A 80 4.92 1.49 0.77
CA PRO A 80 4.46 1.53 2.16
C PRO A 80 3.03 2.04 2.27
N LEU A 81 2.23 1.48 3.19
CA LEU A 81 0.82 1.86 3.36
C LEU A 81 0.61 3.35 3.69
N ARG A 82 1.60 4.04 4.30
CA ARG A 82 1.54 5.49 4.53
C ARG A 82 1.26 6.29 3.26
N TYR A 83 1.79 5.87 2.11
CA TYR A 83 1.55 6.53 0.83
C TYR A 83 0.13 6.25 0.31
N VAL A 84 -0.42 5.07 0.64
CA VAL A 84 -1.81 4.72 0.31
C VAL A 84 -2.78 5.63 1.07
N PHE A 85 -2.53 5.83 2.37
CA PHE A 85 -3.37 6.65 3.24
C PHE A 85 -3.30 8.16 2.97
N GLN A 86 -2.33 8.63 2.18
CA GLN A 86 -2.29 10.01 1.70
C GLN A 86 -3.24 10.25 0.52
N GLY A 87 -3.74 9.19 -0.12
CA GLY A 87 -4.71 9.28 -1.21
C GLY A 87 -6.13 9.58 -0.73
N THR A 88 -7.09 9.49 -1.65
CA THR A 88 -8.51 9.65 -1.33
C THR A 88 -9.15 8.30 -1.09
N CYS A 89 -9.77 8.12 0.07
CA CYS A 89 -10.60 6.96 0.36
C CYS A 89 -11.90 7.04 -0.46
N VAL A 90 -12.09 6.14 -1.43
CA VAL A 90 -13.25 6.12 -2.34
C VAL A 90 -14.30 5.07 -1.94
N TYR A 91 -13.91 4.13 -1.08
CA TYR A 91 -14.82 3.19 -0.44
C TYR A 91 -14.30 2.91 0.97
N ARG A 92 -15.22 2.81 1.92
CA ARG A 92 -14.94 2.34 3.27
C ARG A 92 -16.12 1.49 3.71
N GLN A 93 -15.83 0.30 4.21
CA GLN A 93 -16.82 -0.50 4.92
C GLN A 93 -17.26 0.29 6.15
N VAL A 94 -18.52 0.72 6.16
CA VAL A 94 -19.15 1.25 7.35
C VAL A 94 -19.53 0.03 8.18
N THR A 95 -18.86 -0.17 9.30
CA THR A 95 -19.36 -1.09 10.31
C THR A 95 -20.62 -0.47 10.89
N ASP A 96 -21.75 -1.18 10.85
CA ASP A 96 -22.94 -0.77 11.59
C ASP A 96 -22.57 -0.77 13.09
N ASP A 97 -22.58 0.41 13.72
CA ASP A 97 -22.12 0.66 15.09
C ASP A 97 -23.07 0.09 16.16
N ARG A 98 -23.65 -1.09 15.93
CA ARG A 98 -24.38 -1.85 16.97
C ARG A 98 -23.52 -2.84 17.74
N GLN A 99 -22.21 -2.92 17.49
CA GLN A 99 -21.24 -3.46 18.44
C GLN A 99 -19.80 -3.08 18.03
N PRO A 100 -18.97 -2.53 18.94
CA PRO A 100 -17.58 -2.26 18.63
C PRO A 100 -16.81 -3.57 18.48
N LEU A 101 -16.05 -3.71 17.38
CA LEU A 101 -15.11 -4.80 17.08
C LEU A 101 -13.97 -4.99 18.11
N PHE A 102 -13.97 -4.20 19.19
CA PHE A 102 -12.95 -4.18 20.24
C PHE A 102 -13.55 -4.27 21.66
N SER A 103 -14.74 -4.83 21.86
CA SER A 103 -15.29 -5.08 23.22
C SER A 103 -14.76 -6.37 23.86
N GLY A 104 -13.45 -6.65 23.76
CA GLY A 104 -12.89 -7.89 24.32
C GLY A 104 -11.37 -8.00 24.33
N LEU A 105 -10.63 -6.91 24.14
CA LEU A 105 -9.18 -6.89 24.37
C LEU A 105 -8.93 -5.99 25.57
N GLU A 106 -9.05 -6.56 26.76
CA GLU A 106 -8.41 -5.97 27.94
C GLU A 106 -6.90 -5.92 27.67
N PRO A 107 -6.21 -4.81 27.98
CA PRO A 107 -4.76 -4.80 27.95
C PRO A 107 -4.24 -5.88 28.93
N PRO A 108 -3.22 -6.67 28.58
CA PRO A 108 -2.62 -7.59 29.54
C PRO A 108 -2.12 -6.79 30.75
N ASP A 109 -2.43 -7.31 31.94
CA ASP A 109 -2.07 -6.73 33.23
C ASP A 109 -0.61 -6.25 33.24
N GLY A 110 -0.38 -4.99 33.63
CA GLY A 110 0.96 -4.49 33.97
C GLY A 110 1.48 -3.28 33.20
N TRP A 111 0.64 -2.51 32.49
CA TRP A 111 1.03 -1.19 31.95
C TRP A 111 0.36 -0.05 32.73
N THR A 112 0.82 0.19 33.95
CA THR A 112 0.76 1.50 34.62
C THR A 112 2.15 2.11 34.66
#